data_AF-A0A6G6W2B8-F1
#
_entry.id   AF-A0A6G6W2B8-F1
#
_cell.length_a   1.000
_cell.length_b   1.000
_cell.length_c   1.000
_cell.angle_alpha   90.00
_cell.angle_beta   90.00
_cell.angle_gamma   90.00
#
_symmetry.space_group_name_H-M   'P 1'
#
loop_
_entity.id
_entity.type
_entity.pdbx_description
1 polymer ?
#
loop_
_entity_poly.entity_id
_entity_poly.type
_entity_poly.pdbx_seq_one_letter_code
_entity_poly.pdbx_strand_id
1 'polypeptide(L)'
;MAVVVGAVAGLNIVIGSLVAPFPVAAVVTIFALCVAAAVLVADPNRHLAPLILMLGMPLLGVGLSEPPATALSAGALLLLGSIYGWLVSLIWPDRPGIQRPAKAAVPRRVMLAYGIQIGIAGAAGAALGFALDVDHPGWACAAALLISRPDRALLDARSIGRILSVFLGATAACVVAAFHPSNAVFAAVVLVVIAGAAGTAGSRWYVLPFFTTLLVLSMLIGDETESATHWFLERVALTLAGAALAVLAAWVVPRVMAVPGSTAVGSQKSNSDQSSGT
;
A
#
# COMPACT_ATOMS: atom_id res chain seq x y z
N MET A 1 -14.54 4.59 13.66
CA MET A 1 -13.42 4.02 12.87
C MET A 1 -13.05 4.84 11.64
N ALA A 2 -14.01 5.29 10.80
CA ALA A 2 -13.70 6.05 9.59
C ALA A 2 -12.80 7.29 9.82
N VAL A 3 -13.13 8.15 10.80
CA VAL A 3 -12.31 9.34 11.14
C VAL A 3 -10.87 8.97 11.50
N VAL A 4 -10.67 7.86 12.21
CA VAL A 4 -9.33 7.37 12.58
C VAL A 4 -8.54 6.93 11.35
N VAL A 5 -9.20 6.32 10.36
CA VAL A 5 -8.58 5.97 9.07
C VAL A 5 -8.07 7.22 8.36
N GLY A 6 -8.91 8.25 8.26
CA GLY A 6 -8.52 9.55 7.67
C GLY A 6 -7.37 10.22 8.41
N ALA A 7 -7.42 10.25 9.74
CA ALA A 7 -6.36 10.83 10.56
C ALA A 7 -5.02 10.09 10.40
N VAL A 8 -5.03 8.75 10.42
CA VAL A 8 -3.81 7.94 10.19
C VAL A 8 -3.28 8.18 8.79
N ALA A 9 -4.15 8.19 7.78
CA ALA A 9 -3.76 8.43 6.40
C ALA A 9 -3.13 9.82 6.20
N GLY A 10 -3.80 10.87 6.68
CA GLY A 10 -3.35 12.25 6.57
C GLY A 10 -2.10 12.57 7.41
N LEU A 11 -1.95 11.98 8.58
CA LEU A 11 -0.73 12.18 9.38
C LEU A 11 0.48 11.54 8.70
N ASN A 12 0.34 10.33 8.13
CA ASN A 12 1.46 9.64 7.50
C ASN A 12 1.94 10.36 6.24
N ILE A 13 1.04 10.89 5.40
CA ILE A 13 1.45 11.65 4.21
C ILE A 13 2.22 12.93 4.59
N VAL A 14 1.79 13.63 5.65
CA VAL A 14 2.49 14.81 6.17
C VAL A 14 3.87 14.42 6.71
N ILE A 15 3.97 13.35 7.52
CA ILE A 15 5.27 12.87 8.02
C ILE A 15 6.22 12.55 6.86
N GLY A 16 5.72 11.87 5.81
CA GLY A 16 6.49 11.60 4.60
C GLY A 16 7.07 12.87 3.97
N SER A 17 6.22 13.90 3.78
CA SER A 17 6.67 15.18 3.19
C SER A 17 7.71 15.91 4.03
N LEU A 18 7.62 15.81 5.37
CA LEU A 18 8.55 16.49 6.27
C LEU A 18 9.95 15.85 6.28
N VAL A 19 10.04 14.54 6.04
CA VAL A 19 11.33 13.84 5.97
C VAL A 19 11.93 13.83 4.56
N ALA A 20 11.12 14.13 3.52
CA ALA A 20 11.54 14.10 2.12
C ALA A 20 12.79 14.94 1.80
N PRO A 21 13.01 16.16 2.39
CA PRO A 21 14.21 16.95 2.14
C PRO A 21 15.53 16.30 2.64
N PHE A 22 15.43 15.22 3.42
CA PHE A 22 16.56 14.53 4.04
C PHE A 22 16.56 13.05 3.61
N PRO A 23 17.08 12.70 2.41
CA PRO A 23 16.95 11.36 1.84
C PRO A 23 17.36 10.21 2.78
N VAL A 24 18.50 10.37 3.47
CA VAL A 24 18.99 9.37 4.44
C VAL A 24 18.01 9.22 5.61
N ALA A 25 17.50 10.33 6.15
CA ALA A 25 16.55 10.31 7.24
C ALA A 25 15.20 9.70 6.81
N ALA A 26 14.73 9.99 5.59
CA ALA A 26 13.52 9.40 5.04
C ALA A 26 13.63 7.86 4.91
N VAL A 27 14.74 7.37 4.35
CA VAL A 27 15.02 5.93 4.21
C VAL A 27 15.05 5.23 5.57
N VAL A 28 15.77 5.80 6.55
CA VAL A 28 15.84 5.27 7.91
C VAL A 28 14.46 5.29 8.59
N THR A 29 13.70 6.37 8.41
CA THR A 29 12.36 6.55 8.99
C THR A 29 11.39 5.49 8.45
N ILE A 30 11.36 5.27 7.13
CA ILE A 30 10.54 4.22 6.51
C ILE A 30 10.88 2.86 7.11
N PHE A 31 12.17 2.49 7.15
CA PHE A 31 12.60 1.20 7.69
C PHE A 31 12.17 1.04 9.15
N ALA A 32 12.51 2.01 10.00
CA ALA A 32 12.25 1.96 11.43
C ALA A 32 10.74 1.88 11.73
N LEU A 33 9.92 2.70 11.07
CA LEU A 33 8.47 2.71 11.27
C LEU A 33 7.80 1.44 10.76
N CYS A 34 8.26 0.85 9.65
CA CYS A 34 7.77 -0.44 9.17
C CYS A 34 8.03 -1.56 10.19
N VAL A 35 9.25 -1.64 10.72
CA VAL A 35 9.62 -2.64 11.74
C VAL A 35 8.81 -2.42 13.02
N ALA A 36 8.73 -1.18 13.50
CA ALA A 36 7.98 -0.83 14.70
C ALA A 36 6.48 -1.15 14.56
N ALA A 37 5.86 -0.72 13.46
CA ALA A 37 4.45 -0.99 13.18
C ALA A 37 4.17 -2.50 13.09
N ALA A 38 5.04 -3.27 12.44
CA ALA A 38 4.90 -4.72 12.36
C ALA A 38 5.02 -5.40 13.74
N VAL A 39 5.97 -4.99 14.58
CA VAL A 39 6.09 -5.53 15.94
C VAL A 39 4.86 -5.19 16.78
N LEU A 40 4.32 -3.97 16.66
CA LEU A 40 3.10 -3.55 17.37
C LEU A 40 1.86 -4.35 16.94
N VAL A 41 1.80 -4.84 15.69
CA VAL A 41 0.71 -5.71 15.21
C VAL A 41 0.67 -7.06 15.94
N ALA A 42 1.79 -7.50 16.54
CA ALA A 42 1.80 -8.75 17.31
C ALA A 42 1.08 -8.64 18.66
N ASP A 43 0.81 -7.41 19.16
CA ASP A 43 0.06 -7.17 20.39
C ASP A 43 -1.45 -7.05 20.07
N PRO A 44 -2.31 -7.96 20.57
CA PRO A 44 -3.73 -7.94 20.27
C PRO A 44 -4.46 -6.68 20.77
N ASN A 45 -3.88 -5.95 21.74
CA ASN A 45 -4.46 -4.71 22.27
C ASN A 45 -4.21 -3.50 21.36
N ARG A 46 -3.33 -3.62 20.35
CA ARG A 46 -2.93 -2.52 19.47
C ARG A 46 -3.76 -2.50 18.19
N HIS A 47 -5.05 -2.19 18.31
CA HIS A 47 -6.01 -2.22 17.20
C HIS A 47 -5.66 -1.28 16.01
N LEU A 48 -4.85 -0.23 16.24
CA LEU A 48 -4.42 0.69 15.18
C LEU A 48 -3.18 0.22 14.42
N ALA A 49 -2.36 -0.67 14.99
CA ALA A 49 -1.11 -1.08 14.37
C ALA A 49 -1.31 -1.73 12.98
N PRO A 50 -2.33 -2.59 12.76
CA PRO A 50 -2.59 -3.14 11.42
C PRO A 50 -2.97 -2.06 10.41
N LEU A 51 -3.73 -1.06 10.83
CA LEU A 51 -4.13 0.06 9.98
C LEU A 51 -2.93 0.93 9.60
N ILE A 52 -2.07 1.25 10.57
CA ILE A 52 -0.82 1.99 10.31
C ILE A 52 0.06 1.20 9.33
N LEU A 53 0.24 -0.10 9.55
CA LEU A 53 1.09 -0.92 8.68
C LEU A 53 0.52 -1.08 7.26
N MET A 54 -0.79 -1.28 7.12
CA MET A 54 -1.43 -1.57 5.82
C MET A 54 -1.76 -0.32 5.00
N LEU A 55 -2.03 0.82 5.66
CA LEU A 55 -2.45 2.07 5.01
C LEU A 55 -1.50 3.23 5.31
N GLY A 56 -1.14 3.41 6.58
CA GLY A 56 -0.25 4.51 7.01
C GLY A 56 1.11 4.46 6.32
N MET A 57 1.81 3.33 6.38
CA MET A 57 3.16 3.19 5.81
C MET A 57 3.21 3.46 4.30
N PRO A 58 2.33 2.90 3.45
CA PRO A 58 2.24 3.30 2.05
C PRO A 58 2.03 4.79 1.82
N LEU A 59 1.18 5.44 2.61
CA LEU A 59 0.91 6.87 2.48
C LEU A 59 2.05 7.74 2.97
N LEU A 60 2.85 7.26 3.92
CA LEU A 60 4.14 7.86 4.26
C LEU A 60 5.07 7.85 3.05
N GLY A 61 5.12 6.72 2.33
CA GLY A 61 5.83 6.61 1.05
C GLY A 61 5.32 7.62 0.01
N VAL A 62 4.00 7.76 -0.16
CA VAL A 62 3.41 8.76 -1.08
C VAL A 62 3.84 10.18 -0.70
N GLY A 63 3.83 10.51 0.60
CA GLY A 63 4.20 11.82 1.10
C GLY A 63 5.63 12.25 0.77
N LEU A 64 6.53 11.30 0.47
CA LEU A 64 7.89 11.61 0.01
C LEU A 64 7.92 12.40 -1.32
N SER A 65 6.83 12.38 -2.09
CA SER A 65 6.73 13.04 -3.39
C SER A 65 6.03 14.39 -3.32
N GLU A 66 5.61 14.81 -2.12
CA GLU A 66 4.74 15.97 -1.95
C GLU A 66 5.45 17.08 -1.16
N PRO A 67 5.35 18.34 -1.60
CA PRO A 67 5.73 19.47 -0.77
C PRO A 67 4.91 19.49 0.54
N PRO A 68 5.46 19.95 1.67
CA PRO A 68 4.76 19.93 2.96
C PRO A 68 3.40 20.63 2.96
N ALA A 69 3.26 21.73 2.20
CA ALA A 69 1.99 22.44 2.08
C ALA A 69 0.92 21.60 1.34
N THR A 70 1.29 20.98 0.22
CA THR A 70 0.41 20.08 -0.55
C THR A 70 0.05 18.84 0.26
N ALA A 71 1.01 18.24 0.95
CA ALA A 71 0.79 17.09 1.82
C ALA A 71 -0.15 17.41 2.99
N LEU A 72 -0.04 18.61 3.58
CA LEU A 72 -0.96 19.07 4.63
C LEU A 72 -2.38 19.23 4.10
N SER A 73 -2.55 19.86 2.93
CA SER A 73 -3.85 19.98 2.28
C SER A 73 -4.45 18.62 1.91
N ALA A 74 -3.65 17.71 1.35
CA ALA A 74 -4.07 16.34 1.06
C ALA A 74 -4.46 15.60 2.34
N GLY A 75 -3.68 15.74 3.41
CA GLY A 75 -3.98 15.15 4.72
C GLY A 75 -5.28 15.68 5.33
N ALA A 76 -5.54 16.99 5.22
CA ALA A 76 -6.79 17.61 5.63
C ALA A 76 -7.98 17.08 4.80
N LEU A 77 -7.83 16.96 3.48
CA LEU A 77 -8.87 16.39 2.60
C LEU A 77 -9.19 14.93 2.95
N LEU A 78 -8.18 14.11 3.24
CA LEU A 78 -8.39 12.72 3.68
C LEU A 78 -9.14 12.64 5.01
N LEU A 79 -8.83 13.52 5.95
CA LEU A 79 -9.52 13.62 7.23
C LEU A 79 -10.98 14.08 7.05
N LEU A 80 -11.19 15.18 6.32
CA LEU A 80 -12.52 15.72 6.04
C LEU A 80 -13.38 14.73 5.25
N GLY A 81 -12.82 14.07 4.24
CA GLY A 81 -13.50 13.01 3.49
C GLY A 81 -13.90 11.83 4.38
N SER A 82 -13.08 11.49 5.37
CA SER A 82 -13.40 10.44 6.34
C SER A 82 -14.49 10.85 7.34
N ILE A 83 -14.51 12.13 7.74
CA ILE A 83 -15.59 12.72 8.55
C ILE A 83 -16.88 12.71 7.73
N TYR A 84 -16.84 13.15 6.48
CA TYR A 84 -17.98 13.14 5.58
C TYR A 84 -18.53 11.73 5.37
N GLY A 85 -17.67 10.76 5.06
CA GLY A 85 -18.07 9.36 4.89
C GLY A 85 -18.68 8.77 6.16
N TRP A 86 -18.17 9.16 7.33
CA TRP A 86 -18.78 8.79 8.61
C TRP A 86 -20.19 9.40 8.77
N LEU A 87 -20.36 10.70 8.50
CA LEU A 87 -21.67 11.36 8.57
C LEU A 87 -22.69 10.72 7.62
N VAL A 88 -22.29 10.43 6.37
CA VAL A 88 -23.14 9.73 5.40
C VAL A 88 -23.52 8.33 5.92
N SER A 89 -22.58 7.61 6.54
CA SER A 89 -22.86 6.28 7.10
C SER A 89 -23.91 6.31 8.22
N LEU A 90 -24.08 7.42 8.95
CA LEU A 90 -25.11 7.57 9.97
C LEU A 90 -26.52 7.71 9.39
N ILE A 91 -26.62 8.15 8.13
CA ILE A 91 -27.89 8.33 7.41
C ILE A 91 -28.26 7.02 6.67
N TRP A 92 -27.28 6.14 6.45
CA TRP A 92 -27.49 4.92 5.69
C TRP A 92 -28.23 3.86 6.52
N PRO A 93 -29.19 3.11 5.94
CA PRO A 93 -29.91 2.08 6.68
C PRO A 93 -28.98 1.01 7.26
N ASP A 94 -29.18 0.68 8.53
CA ASP A 94 -28.46 -0.39 9.20
C ASP A 94 -28.71 -1.73 8.48
N ARG A 95 -27.62 -2.42 8.16
CA ARG A 95 -27.64 -3.80 7.66
C ARG A 95 -26.97 -4.69 8.69
N PRO A 96 -27.45 -5.93 8.88
CA PRO A 96 -26.80 -6.88 9.78
C PRO A 96 -25.31 -6.98 9.45
N GLY A 97 -24.47 -6.68 10.43
CA GLY A 97 -23.02 -6.75 10.24
C GLY A 97 -22.60 -8.19 9.96
N ILE A 98 -21.77 -8.39 8.94
CA ILE A 98 -21.10 -9.69 8.73
C ILE A 98 -20.10 -9.85 9.87
N GLN A 99 -20.34 -10.81 10.76
CA GLN A 99 -19.40 -11.15 11.81
C GLN A 99 -18.10 -11.66 11.18
N ARG A 100 -17.00 -10.97 11.43
CA ARG A 100 -15.68 -11.42 11.00
C ARG A 100 -15.13 -12.39 12.05
N PRO A 101 -14.57 -13.53 11.65
CA PRO A 101 -13.95 -14.46 12.59
C PRO A 101 -12.82 -13.75 13.34
N ALA A 102 -12.66 -14.11 14.63
CA ALA A 102 -11.58 -13.61 15.44
C ALA A 102 -10.24 -13.95 14.80
N LYS A 103 -9.37 -12.94 14.64
CA LYS A 103 -8.06 -13.14 14.02
C LYS A 103 -7.12 -13.75 15.05
N ALA A 104 -6.52 -14.89 14.73
CA ALA A 104 -5.49 -15.49 15.56
C ALA A 104 -4.29 -14.54 15.70
N ALA A 105 -3.74 -14.45 16.91
CA ALA A 105 -2.54 -13.66 17.18
C ALA A 105 -1.35 -14.24 16.40
N VAL A 106 -0.66 -13.39 15.65
CA VAL A 106 0.55 -13.79 14.91
C VAL A 106 1.75 -13.67 15.84
N PRO A 107 2.65 -14.68 15.91
CA PRO A 107 3.81 -14.61 16.78
C PRO A 107 4.70 -13.39 16.49
N ARG A 108 5.20 -12.73 17.56
CA ARG A 108 6.04 -11.53 17.44
C ARG A 108 7.27 -11.73 16.55
N ARG A 109 7.90 -12.91 16.57
CA ARG A 109 9.05 -13.23 15.72
C ARG A 109 8.69 -13.21 14.23
N VAL A 110 7.52 -13.73 13.87
CA VAL A 110 7.01 -13.72 12.48
C VAL A 110 6.75 -12.29 12.04
N MET A 111 6.12 -11.48 12.90
CA MET A 111 5.87 -10.08 12.62
C MET A 111 7.14 -9.23 12.55
N LEU A 112 8.16 -9.52 13.36
CA LEU A 112 9.47 -8.87 13.27
C LEU A 112 10.14 -9.17 11.92
N ALA A 113 10.16 -10.45 11.51
CA ALA A 113 10.71 -10.85 10.23
C ALA A 113 9.99 -10.16 9.06
N TYR A 114 8.66 -10.11 9.12
CA TYR A 114 7.87 -9.37 8.14
C TYR A 114 8.16 -7.87 8.19
N GLY A 115 8.32 -7.27 9.38
CA GLY A 115 8.68 -5.87 9.57
C GLY A 115 10.00 -5.51 8.91
N ILE A 116 11.01 -6.37 9.04
CA ILE A 116 12.30 -6.23 8.38
C ILE A 116 12.13 -6.36 6.86
N GLN A 117 11.37 -7.36 6.39
CA GLN A 117 11.09 -7.55 4.97
C GLN A 117 10.41 -6.33 4.32
N ILE A 118 9.28 -5.88 4.87
CA ILE A 118 8.55 -4.73 4.33
C ILE A 118 9.33 -3.44 4.52
N GLY A 119 10.08 -3.30 5.62
CA GLY A 119 10.96 -2.16 5.87
C GLY A 119 12.09 -2.06 4.85
N ILE A 120 12.79 -3.15 4.55
CA ILE A 120 13.84 -3.17 3.52
C ILE A 120 13.25 -2.82 2.15
N ALA A 121 12.11 -3.42 1.78
CA ALA A 121 11.48 -3.16 0.49
C ALA A 121 11.06 -1.68 0.34
N GLY A 122 10.42 -1.10 1.36
CA GLY A 122 10.02 0.31 1.35
C GLY A 122 11.21 1.26 1.36
N ALA A 123 12.19 1.00 2.23
CA ALA A 123 13.39 1.84 2.36
C ALA A 123 14.25 1.82 1.08
N ALA A 124 14.42 0.65 0.46
CA ALA A 124 15.08 0.52 -0.83
C ALA A 124 14.30 1.25 -1.94
N GLY A 125 12.96 1.19 -1.91
CA GLY A 125 12.12 1.91 -2.86
C GLY A 125 12.27 3.43 -2.74
N ALA A 126 12.32 3.95 -1.51
CA ALA A 126 12.58 5.37 -1.24
C ALA A 126 14.00 5.77 -1.67
N ALA A 127 15.02 4.96 -1.31
CA ALA A 127 16.39 5.20 -1.69
C ALA A 127 16.57 5.23 -3.21
N LEU A 128 15.91 4.32 -3.94
CA LEU A 128 15.91 4.29 -5.40
C LEU A 128 15.28 5.55 -5.99
N GLY A 129 14.12 5.98 -5.47
CA GLY A 129 13.45 7.20 -5.91
C GLY A 129 14.34 8.43 -5.77
N PHE A 130 14.95 8.63 -4.59
CA PHE A 130 15.88 9.74 -4.38
C PHE A 130 17.17 9.63 -5.20
N ALA A 131 17.71 8.43 -5.39
CA ALA A 131 18.96 8.24 -6.14
C ALA A 131 18.78 8.47 -7.65
N LEU A 132 17.59 8.22 -8.19
CA LEU A 132 17.26 8.43 -9.59
C LEU A 132 16.75 9.85 -9.88
N ASP A 133 16.54 10.67 -8.85
CA ASP A 133 16.01 12.04 -8.97
C ASP A 133 14.74 12.12 -9.82
N VAL A 134 13.82 11.16 -9.60
CA VAL A 134 12.51 11.14 -10.27
C VAL A 134 11.56 12.16 -9.63
N ASP A 135 10.58 12.65 -10.38
CA ASP A 135 9.61 13.63 -9.89
C ASP A 135 8.83 13.12 -8.67
N HIS A 136 8.57 11.81 -8.63
CA HIS A 136 7.81 11.16 -7.57
C HIS A 136 8.61 10.07 -6.84
N PRO A 137 9.62 10.44 -6.02
CA PRO A 137 10.54 9.48 -5.40
C PRO A 137 9.83 8.50 -4.45
N GLY A 138 8.64 8.84 -3.96
CA GLY A 138 7.82 8.02 -3.10
C GLY A 138 7.08 6.86 -3.78
N TRP A 139 6.95 6.87 -5.12
CA TRP A 139 6.09 5.89 -5.81
C TRP A 139 6.60 4.46 -5.72
N ALA A 140 7.91 4.23 -5.87
CA ALA A 140 8.49 2.90 -5.70
C ALA A 140 8.38 2.39 -4.25
N CYS A 141 8.56 3.28 -3.27
CA CYS A 141 8.34 2.99 -1.85
C CYS A 141 6.88 2.55 -1.60
N ALA A 142 5.90 3.38 -1.97
CA ALA A 142 4.49 3.07 -1.82
C ALA A 142 4.08 1.80 -2.61
N ALA A 143 4.71 1.56 -3.77
CA ALA A 143 4.59 0.34 -4.55
C ALA A 143 4.98 -0.89 -3.73
N ALA A 144 6.20 -0.92 -3.22
CA ALA A 144 6.75 -1.99 -2.40
C ALA A 144 5.90 -2.25 -1.14
N LEU A 145 5.46 -1.20 -0.45
CA LEU A 145 4.73 -1.32 0.81
C LEU A 145 3.31 -1.92 0.65
N LEU A 146 2.53 -1.53 -0.38
CA LEU A 146 1.18 -2.14 -0.54
C LEU A 146 1.26 -3.58 -1.10
N ILE A 147 2.32 -3.92 -1.84
CA ILE A 147 2.53 -5.25 -2.41
C ILE A 147 3.02 -6.25 -1.35
N SER A 148 3.99 -5.84 -0.54
CA SER A 148 4.69 -6.72 0.41
C SER A 148 3.73 -7.46 1.35
N ARG A 149 3.84 -8.78 1.43
CA ARG A 149 3.06 -9.61 2.37
C ARG A 149 3.93 -10.71 2.99
N PRO A 150 3.56 -11.20 4.18
CA PRO A 150 4.27 -12.31 4.81
C PRO A 150 4.01 -13.64 4.07
N ASP A 151 2.82 -13.80 3.49
CA ASP A 151 2.46 -14.96 2.67
C ASP A 151 2.92 -14.73 1.21
N ARG A 152 3.61 -15.73 0.64
CA ARG A 152 4.21 -15.62 -0.69
C ARG A 152 3.19 -15.62 -1.81
N ALA A 153 2.17 -16.49 -1.75
CA ALA A 153 1.13 -16.54 -2.77
C ALA A 153 0.33 -15.23 -2.81
N LEU A 154 0.06 -14.63 -1.65
CA LEU A 154 -0.56 -13.31 -1.58
C LEU A 154 0.35 -12.21 -2.09
N LEU A 155 1.66 -12.27 -1.84
CA LEU A 155 2.63 -11.31 -2.39
C LEU A 155 2.66 -11.38 -3.92
N ASP A 156 2.73 -12.59 -4.49
CA ASP A 156 2.77 -12.79 -5.93
C ASP A 156 1.46 -12.29 -6.58
N ALA A 157 0.30 -12.65 -6.00
CA ALA A 157 -1.00 -12.16 -6.46
C ALA A 157 -1.14 -10.62 -6.34
N ARG A 158 -0.66 -10.01 -5.24
CA ARG A 158 -0.62 -8.55 -5.05
C ARG A 158 0.24 -7.87 -6.12
N SER A 159 1.38 -8.47 -6.43
CA SER A 159 2.35 -7.94 -7.39
C SER A 159 1.74 -7.91 -8.79
N ILE A 160 1.23 -9.04 -9.26
CA ILE A 160 0.60 -9.16 -10.58
C ILE A 160 -0.60 -8.23 -10.69
N GLY A 161 -1.51 -8.28 -9.70
CA GLY A 161 -2.70 -7.45 -9.69
C GLY A 161 -2.35 -5.96 -9.75
N ARG A 162 -1.39 -5.49 -8.94
CA ARG A 162 -1.00 -4.08 -8.95
C ARG A 162 -0.32 -3.67 -10.25
N ILE A 163 0.58 -4.48 -10.81
CA ILE A 163 1.25 -4.18 -12.08
C ILE A 163 0.22 -4.03 -13.20
N LEU A 164 -0.69 -5.00 -13.34
CA LEU A 164 -1.72 -4.96 -14.38
C LEU A 164 -2.66 -3.77 -14.19
N SER A 165 -3.12 -3.53 -12.96
CA SER A 165 -4.02 -2.41 -12.68
C SER A 165 -3.37 -1.04 -12.91
N VAL A 166 -2.10 -0.86 -12.52
CA VAL A 166 -1.36 0.38 -12.79
C VAL A 166 -1.15 0.56 -14.30
N PHE A 167 -0.74 -0.48 -15.01
CA PHE A 167 -0.54 -0.41 -16.47
C PHE A 167 -1.83 -0.04 -17.20
N LEU A 168 -2.94 -0.72 -16.89
CA LEU A 168 -4.25 -0.44 -17.50
C LEU A 168 -4.76 0.94 -17.12
N GLY A 169 -4.59 1.36 -15.86
CA GLY A 169 -5.02 2.68 -15.38
C GLY A 169 -4.24 3.81 -16.05
N ALA A 170 -2.93 3.64 -16.19
CA ALA A 170 -2.06 4.58 -16.89
C ALA A 170 -2.39 4.66 -18.38
N THR A 171 -2.60 3.51 -19.03
CA THR A 171 -3.05 3.47 -20.43
C THR A 171 -4.37 4.21 -20.60
N ALA A 172 -5.36 3.97 -19.73
CA ALA A 172 -6.63 4.66 -19.77
C ALA A 172 -6.49 6.18 -19.55
N ALA A 173 -5.59 6.62 -18.66
CA ALA A 173 -5.32 8.04 -18.43
C ALA A 173 -4.74 8.71 -19.68
N CYS A 174 -3.78 8.07 -20.34
CA CYS A 174 -3.23 8.55 -21.61
C CYS A 174 -4.29 8.62 -22.72
N VAL A 175 -5.19 7.63 -22.79
CA VAL A 175 -6.30 7.65 -23.75
C VAL A 175 -7.26 8.81 -23.47
N VAL A 176 -7.66 9.01 -22.22
CA VAL A 176 -8.50 10.16 -21.83
C VAL A 176 -7.83 11.47 -22.21
N ALA A 177 -6.54 11.62 -21.93
CA ALA A 177 -5.79 12.83 -22.28
C ALA A 177 -5.71 13.07 -23.80
N ALA A 178 -5.50 12.01 -24.60
CA ALA A 178 -5.39 12.10 -26.05
C ALA A 178 -6.67 12.63 -26.73
N PHE A 179 -7.83 12.52 -26.08
CA PHE A 179 -9.09 13.05 -26.60
C PHE A 179 -9.34 14.53 -26.27
N HIS A 180 -8.46 15.18 -25.51
CA HIS A 180 -8.61 16.58 -25.06
C HIS A 180 -10.05 16.90 -24.58
N PRO A 181 -10.56 16.14 -23.59
CA PRO A 181 -11.96 16.23 -23.18
C PRO A 181 -12.27 17.61 -22.59
N SER A 182 -13.50 18.09 -22.79
CA SER A 182 -13.97 19.28 -22.08
C SER A 182 -14.02 19.03 -20.57
N ASN A 183 -13.97 20.09 -19.77
CA ASN A 183 -14.03 20.00 -18.29
C ASN A 183 -15.24 19.20 -17.79
N ALA A 184 -16.38 19.28 -18.48
CA ALA A 184 -17.58 18.52 -18.14
C ALA A 184 -17.39 17.01 -18.37
N VAL A 185 -16.77 16.63 -19.49
CA VAL A 185 -16.45 15.22 -19.77
C VAL A 185 -15.41 14.70 -18.78
N PHE A 186 -14.40 15.50 -18.46
CA PHE A 186 -13.41 15.14 -17.45
C PHE A 186 -14.04 14.94 -16.06
N ALA A 187 -14.91 15.85 -15.63
CA ALA A 187 -15.64 15.71 -14.37
C ALA A 187 -16.52 14.44 -14.35
N ALA A 188 -17.17 14.11 -15.47
CA ALA A 188 -17.93 12.87 -15.61
C ALA A 188 -17.04 11.63 -15.50
N VAL A 189 -15.86 11.63 -16.12
CA VAL A 189 -14.86 10.56 -15.99
C VAL A 189 -14.44 10.39 -14.53
N VAL A 190 -14.12 11.49 -13.83
CA VAL A 190 -13.76 11.45 -12.40
C VAL A 190 -14.88 10.84 -11.56
N LEU A 191 -16.14 11.23 -11.79
CA LEU A 191 -17.29 10.64 -11.10
C LEU A 191 -17.43 9.14 -11.36
N VAL A 192 -17.27 8.70 -12.61
CA VAL A 192 -17.31 7.27 -12.97
C VAL A 192 -16.17 6.50 -12.29
N VAL A 193 -14.97 7.07 -12.25
CA VAL A 193 -13.79 6.48 -11.61
C VAL A 193 -13.99 6.34 -10.10
N ILE A 194 -14.51 7.38 -9.43
CA ILE A 194 -14.79 7.35 -7.98
C ILE A 194 -15.91 6.34 -7.67
N ALA A 195 -16.99 6.35 -8.46
CA ALA A 195 -18.10 5.40 -8.30
C ALA A 195 -17.63 3.95 -8.52
N GLY A 196 -16.80 3.71 -9.54
CA GLY A 196 -16.20 2.41 -9.81
C GLY A 196 -15.26 1.95 -8.69
N ALA A 197 -14.41 2.84 -8.18
CA ALA A 197 -13.55 2.56 -7.04
C ALA A 197 -14.35 2.19 -5.79
N ALA A 198 -15.41 2.95 -5.48
CA ALA A 198 -16.29 2.67 -4.35
C ALA A 198 -17.05 1.35 -4.52
N GLY A 199 -17.62 1.11 -5.70
CA GLY A 199 -18.37 -0.11 -6.00
C GLY A 199 -17.51 -1.38 -6.00
N THR A 200 -16.20 -1.25 -6.21
CA THR A 200 -15.24 -2.36 -6.23
C THR A 200 -14.32 -2.41 -5.02
N ALA A 201 -14.55 -1.60 -3.97
CA ALA A 201 -13.68 -1.50 -2.80
C ALA A 201 -13.49 -2.85 -2.05
N GLY A 202 -14.43 -3.79 -2.19
CA GLY A 202 -14.34 -5.14 -1.64
C GLY A 202 -13.65 -6.17 -2.54
N SER A 203 -13.20 -5.78 -3.75
CA SER A 203 -12.66 -6.70 -4.74
C SER A 203 -11.33 -7.31 -4.31
N ARG A 204 -11.19 -8.62 -4.52
CA ARG A 204 -9.93 -9.36 -4.33
C ARG A 204 -8.97 -9.22 -5.51
N TRP A 205 -9.40 -8.59 -6.60
CA TRP A 205 -8.66 -8.48 -7.87
C TRP A 205 -7.83 -7.20 -8.02
N TYR A 206 -7.57 -6.47 -6.92
CA TYR A 206 -6.74 -5.24 -6.95
C TYR A 206 -7.24 -4.15 -7.91
N VAL A 207 -8.56 -4.06 -8.10
CA VAL A 207 -9.18 -3.09 -9.02
C VAL A 207 -8.98 -1.64 -8.57
N LEU A 208 -8.90 -1.39 -7.26
CA LEU A 208 -8.72 -0.03 -6.72
C LEU A 208 -7.47 0.69 -7.29
N PRO A 209 -6.28 0.07 -7.34
CA PRO A 209 -5.11 0.61 -8.04
C PRO A 209 -5.33 1.08 -9.49
N PHE A 210 -6.25 0.47 -10.24
CA PHE A 210 -6.58 0.91 -11.60
C PHE A 210 -7.24 2.29 -11.55
N PHE A 211 -8.29 2.43 -10.73
CA PHE A 211 -9.02 3.69 -10.59
C PHE A 211 -8.16 4.80 -10.01
N THR A 212 -7.35 4.51 -8.99
CA THR A 212 -6.48 5.54 -8.40
C THR A 212 -5.38 5.98 -9.35
N THR A 213 -4.81 5.06 -10.15
CA THR A 213 -3.80 5.40 -11.16
C THR A 213 -4.40 6.22 -12.29
N LEU A 214 -5.58 5.83 -12.78
CA LEU A 214 -6.32 6.58 -13.78
C LEU A 214 -6.59 8.01 -13.29
N LEU A 215 -7.13 8.16 -12.08
CA LEU A 215 -7.45 9.48 -11.52
C LEU A 215 -6.20 10.35 -11.35
N VAL A 216 -5.16 9.84 -10.70
CA VAL A 216 -3.93 10.61 -10.42
C VAL A 216 -3.25 11.04 -11.72
N LEU A 217 -3.08 10.13 -12.68
CA LEU A 217 -2.43 10.47 -13.95
C LEU A 217 -3.28 11.41 -14.80
N SER A 218 -4.60 11.26 -14.81
CA SER A 218 -5.48 12.21 -15.49
C SER A 218 -5.35 13.63 -14.92
N MET A 219 -5.13 13.78 -13.61
CA MET A 219 -4.86 15.10 -13.01
C MET A 219 -3.46 15.62 -13.35
N LEU A 220 -2.43 14.78 -13.29
CA LEU A 220 -1.05 15.19 -13.63
C LEU A 220 -0.90 15.59 -15.10
N ILE A 221 -1.50 14.83 -16.02
CA ILE A 221 -1.47 15.15 -17.45
C ILE A 221 -2.25 16.43 -17.74
N GLY A 222 -3.34 16.69 -17.00
CA GLY A 222 -4.14 17.90 -17.14
C GLY A 222 -3.46 19.18 -16.66
N ASP A 223 -2.41 19.08 -15.83
CA ASP A 223 -1.62 20.23 -15.38
C ASP A 223 -0.52 20.63 -16.39
N GLU A 224 -0.39 19.90 -17.50
CA GLU A 224 0.50 20.16 -18.65
C GLU A 224 1.98 20.40 -18.31
N THR A 225 2.45 19.94 -17.15
CA THR A 225 3.84 20.11 -16.72
C THR A 225 4.81 19.23 -17.52
N GLU A 226 4.38 18.04 -17.90
CA GLU A 226 5.17 17.05 -18.66
C GLU A 226 4.29 16.23 -19.61
N SER A 227 4.93 15.51 -20.53
CA SER A 227 4.21 14.67 -21.51
C SER A 227 3.47 13.48 -20.87
N ALA A 228 2.37 13.03 -21.48
CA ALA A 228 1.65 11.84 -21.02
C ALA A 228 2.52 10.58 -21.01
N THR A 229 3.49 10.46 -21.92
CA THR A 229 4.45 9.36 -21.97
C THR A 229 5.38 9.37 -20.77
N HIS A 230 5.84 10.56 -20.33
CA HIS A 230 6.67 10.71 -19.14
C HIS A 230 5.97 10.15 -17.91
N TRP A 231 4.77 10.65 -17.61
CA TRP A 231 4.00 10.21 -16.44
C TRP A 231 3.61 8.72 -16.49
N PHE A 232 3.33 8.21 -17.69
CA PHE A 232 3.10 6.79 -17.89
C PHE A 232 4.33 5.96 -17.51
N LEU A 233 5.49 6.31 -18.08
CA LEU A 233 6.74 5.57 -17.87
C LEU A 233 7.17 5.63 -16.43
N GLU A 234 7.18 6.81 -15.81
CA GLU A 234 7.54 6.98 -14.40
C GLU A 234 6.64 6.11 -13.50
N ARG A 235 5.32 6.17 -13.71
CA ARG A 235 4.37 5.43 -12.86
C ARG A 235 4.51 3.92 -13.00
N VAL A 236 4.64 3.43 -14.23
CA VAL A 236 4.77 1.99 -14.51
C VAL A 236 6.13 1.49 -14.04
N ALA A 237 7.22 2.19 -14.34
CA ALA A 237 8.57 1.80 -13.95
C ALA A 237 8.75 1.76 -12.43
N LEU A 238 8.32 2.79 -11.71
CA LEU A 238 8.43 2.81 -10.24
C LEU A 238 7.53 1.76 -9.58
N THR A 239 6.39 1.41 -10.19
CA THR A 239 5.56 0.29 -9.72
C THR A 239 6.24 -1.06 -9.91
N LEU A 240 6.85 -1.29 -11.08
CA LEU A 240 7.62 -2.51 -11.37
C LEU A 240 8.81 -2.62 -10.42
N ALA A 241 9.54 -1.53 -10.19
CA ALA A 241 10.65 -1.47 -9.24
C ALA A 241 10.19 -1.82 -7.82
N GLY A 242 9.10 -1.20 -7.34
CA GLY A 242 8.56 -1.52 -6.01
C GLY A 242 8.10 -2.98 -5.89
N ALA A 243 7.51 -3.56 -6.93
CA ALA A 243 7.14 -4.98 -6.96
C ALA A 243 8.38 -5.89 -6.88
N ALA A 244 9.42 -5.59 -7.68
CA ALA A 244 10.68 -6.34 -7.67
C ALA A 244 11.34 -6.26 -6.29
N LEU A 245 11.41 -5.08 -5.68
CA LEU A 245 11.97 -4.88 -4.33
C LEU A 245 11.21 -5.66 -3.26
N ALA A 246 9.88 -5.69 -3.33
CA ALA A 246 9.06 -6.49 -2.41
C ALA A 246 9.34 -8.00 -2.55
N VAL A 247 9.44 -8.50 -3.79
CA VAL A 247 9.78 -9.90 -4.10
C VAL A 247 11.18 -10.26 -3.61
N LEU A 248 12.17 -9.40 -3.87
CA LEU A 248 13.56 -9.58 -3.47
C LEU A 248 13.70 -9.58 -1.94
N ALA A 249 13.09 -8.62 -1.25
CA ALA A 249 13.12 -8.58 0.21
C ALA A 249 12.49 -9.84 0.83
N ALA A 250 11.35 -10.30 0.28
CA ALA A 250 10.70 -11.54 0.71
C ALA A 250 11.54 -12.80 0.46
N TRP A 251 12.49 -12.74 -0.48
CA TRP A 251 13.42 -13.82 -0.75
C TRP A 251 14.64 -13.76 0.18
N VAL A 252 15.21 -12.57 0.42
CA VAL A 252 16.44 -12.42 1.22
C VAL A 252 16.16 -12.60 2.72
N VAL A 253 15.15 -11.92 3.27
CA VAL A 253 14.98 -11.82 4.74
C VAL A 253 14.77 -13.17 5.44
N PRO A 254 13.90 -14.08 4.94
CA PRO A 254 13.74 -15.39 5.58
C PRO A 254 15.02 -16.21 5.61
N ARG A 255 15.90 -16.08 4.60
CA ARG A 255 17.18 -16.81 4.53
C ARG A 255 18.18 -16.31 5.56
N VAL A 256 18.24 -15.00 5.77
CA VAL A 256 19.13 -14.39 6.77
C VAL A 256 18.62 -14.66 8.19
N MET A 257 17.31 -14.71 8.40
CA MET A 257 16.70 -14.95 9.72
C MET A 257 16.53 -16.42 10.07
N ALA A 258 16.68 -17.34 9.12
CA ALA A 258 16.78 -18.77 9.36
C ALA A 258 18.17 -19.07 9.93
N VAL A 259 18.35 -18.83 11.23
CA VAL A 259 19.58 -19.25 11.95
C VAL A 259 19.70 -20.78 11.88
N PRO A 260 20.85 -21.34 11.46
CA PRO A 260 21.10 -22.78 11.48
C PRO A 260 21.01 -23.32 12.91
N GLY A 261 20.10 -24.27 13.18
CA GLY A 261 20.01 -24.92 14.49
C GLY A 261 18.63 -25.46 14.91
N SER A 262 17.57 -25.30 14.11
CA SER A 262 16.21 -25.73 14.49
C SER A 262 15.65 -26.92 13.69
N THR A 263 16.50 -27.82 13.19
CA THR A 263 16.08 -29.10 12.60
C THR A 263 16.28 -30.24 13.58
N ALA A 264 15.45 -30.35 14.63
CA ALA A 264 15.36 -31.60 15.42
C ALA A 264 14.14 -31.70 16.36
N VAL A 265 12.94 -31.21 16.04
CA VAL A 265 11.72 -31.64 16.78
C VAL A 265 10.53 -31.61 15.85
N GLY A 266 9.99 -32.78 15.47
CA GLY A 266 8.75 -32.85 14.71
C GLY A 266 8.55 -34.05 13.79
N SER A 267 9.33 -35.12 13.93
CA SER A 267 8.95 -36.44 13.41
C SER A 267 8.52 -37.31 14.57
N GLN A 268 7.36 -37.03 15.17
CA GLN A 268 6.72 -37.95 16.11
C GLN A 268 5.20 -37.84 16.05
N LYS A 269 4.60 -39.01 15.75
CA LYS A 269 3.17 -39.38 15.81
C LYS A 269 2.30 -39.04 14.60
N SER A 270 2.45 -39.86 13.57
CA SER A 270 1.31 -40.46 12.87
C SER A 270 1.57 -41.97 12.77
N ASN A 271 1.30 -42.68 13.86
CA ASN A 271 1.37 -44.15 13.88
C ASN A 271 0.46 -44.72 14.98
N SER A 272 -0.80 -44.29 15.02
CA SER A 272 -1.78 -44.78 16.00
C SER A 272 -3.15 -45.19 15.46
N ASP A 273 -3.40 -45.17 14.15
CA ASP A 273 -4.75 -45.45 13.60
C ASP A 273 -4.83 -46.68 12.66
N GLN A 274 -3.93 -47.66 12.79
CA GLN A 274 -4.06 -48.96 12.10
C GLN A 274 -3.94 -50.14 13.07
N SER A 275 -4.87 -50.26 14.04
CA SER A 275 -5.14 -51.55 14.69
C SER A 275 -6.49 -51.57 15.42
N SER A 276 -7.60 -51.64 14.70
CA SER A 276 -8.87 -52.17 15.23
C SER A 276 -9.88 -52.38 14.11
N GLY A 277 -9.96 -53.62 13.61
CA GLY A 277 -10.93 -54.03 12.59
C GLY A 277 -10.75 -55.49 12.20
N THR A 278 -10.90 -56.39 13.18
CA THR A 278 -11.21 -57.82 12.99
C THR A 278 -12.61 -58.08 13.49
#